data_AF-T1DJ18-F1
#
_entry.id   AF-T1DJ18-F1
#
_cell.length_a   1.000
_cell.length_b   1.000
_cell.length_c   1.000
_cell.angle_alpha   90.00
_cell.angle_beta   90.00
_cell.angle_gamma   90.00
#
_symmetry.space_group_name_H-M   'P 1'
#
loop_
_entity.id
_entity.type
_entity.pdbx_description
1 polymer ?
#
loop_
_entity_poly.entity_id
_entity_poly.type
_entity_poly.pdbx_seq_one_letter_code
_entity_poly.pdbx_strand_id
1 'polypeptide(L)'
;RPAQQPIPYSRMKFMPVVLLVVLGSLALLALGQQAPAAAAPGSGRWKPAGSGPAGQAGEPVLSPEQRLVERNNEALKSAIGRAFPADTAAEYQPLVLELYVRCQAELDGCAELLWATGLQREYRLCATTQRQICAQQIQELQAELAAITEAANQPPVELSPEEEAILALLGQ
;
A
#
# COMPACT_ATOMS: atom_id res chain seq x y z
N ARG A 1 23.47 26.11 25.72
CA ARG A 1 23.02 24.78 25.23
C ARG A 1 21.83 24.37 26.09
N PRO A 2 20.58 24.51 25.63
CA PRO A 2 19.45 23.90 26.31
C PRO A 2 19.26 22.46 25.82
N ALA A 3 18.88 21.60 26.76
CA ALA A 3 18.67 20.18 26.57
C ALA A 3 17.34 19.92 25.84
N GLN A 4 17.40 19.03 24.86
CA GLN A 4 16.29 18.61 24.03
C GLN A 4 15.43 17.60 24.82
N GLN A 5 14.21 18.00 25.18
CA GLN A 5 13.24 17.07 25.79
C GLN A 5 12.61 16.18 24.70
N PRO A 6 12.38 14.88 24.98
CA PRO A 6 11.76 13.98 24.01
C PRO A 6 10.24 14.20 23.94
N ILE A 7 9.73 14.31 22.72
CA ILE A 7 8.30 14.38 22.40
C ILE A 7 7.62 13.08 22.86
N PRO A 8 6.50 13.14 23.61
CA PRO A 8 5.75 11.95 23.96
C PRO A 8 5.05 11.40 22.71
N TYR A 9 5.48 10.21 22.27
CA TYR A 9 4.75 9.42 21.27
C TYR A 9 3.36 9.10 21.82
N SER A 10 2.35 9.81 21.30
CA SER A 10 0.95 9.46 21.50
C SER A 10 0.71 8.10 20.84
N ARG A 11 0.58 7.05 21.68
CA ARG A 11 0.21 5.70 21.26
C ARG A 11 -1.11 5.77 20.48
N MET A 12 -1.02 5.63 19.16
CA MET A 12 -2.19 5.42 18.30
C MET A 12 -2.91 4.15 18.76
N LYS A 13 -4.10 4.34 19.33
CA LYS A 13 -5.05 3.29 19.69
C LYS A 13 -5.83 2.88 18.44
N PHE A 14 -5.18 2.17 17.52
CA PHE A 14 -5.84 1.55 16.37
C PHE A 14 -5.53 0.05 16.30
N MET A 15 -5.84 -0.69 17.37
CA MET A 15 -5.94 -2.16 17.31
C MET A 15 -6.97 -2.64 18.33
N PRO A 16 -8.20 -2.94 17.89
CA PRO A 16 -8.64 -4.32 18.12
C PRO A 16 -9.47 -4.93 16.98
N VAL A 17 -9.97 -4.16 16.02
CA VAL A 17 -10.94 -4.68 15.02
C VAL A 17 -10.26 -5.46 13.91
N VAL A 18 -9.13 -4.98 13.39
CA VAL A 18 -8.37 -5.67 12.33
C VAL A 18 -7.75 -6.98 12.84
N LEU A 19 -7.32 -7.01 14.11
CA LEU A 19 -6.78 -8.21 14.75
C LEU A 19 -7.84 -9.32 14.89
N LEU A 20 -9.10 -8.95 15.17
CA LEU A 20 -10.21 -9.89 15.30
C LEU A 20 -10.63 -10.52 13.97
N VAL A 21 -10.54 -9.77 12.86
CA VAL A 21 -10.86 -10.30 11.52
C VAL A 21 -9.79 -11.27 11.06
N VAL A 22 -8.51 -10.95 11.26
CA VAL A 22 -7.38 -11.83 10.87
C VAL A 22 -7.37 -13.12 11.72
N LEU A 23 -7.60 -13.04 13.03
CA LEU A 23 -7.71 -14.23 13.89
C LEU A 23 -8.93 -15.10 13.56
N GLY A 24 -10.06 -14.50 13.16
CA GLY A 24 -11.25 -15.22 12.72
C GLY A 24 -11.02 -16.02 11.43
N SER A 25 -10.28 -15.47 10.46
CA SER A 25 -9.97 -16.16 9.20
C SER A 25 -8.97 -17.31 9.36
N LEU A 26 -8.03 -17.21 10.30
CA LEU A 26 -7.05 -18.27 10.60
C LEU A 26 -7.67 -19.48 11.33
N ALA A 27 -8.70 -19.29 12.16
CA ALA A 27 -9.39 -20.37 12.84
C ALA A 27 -10.24 -21.25 11.87
N LEU A 28 -10.75 -20.66 10.80
CA LEU A 28 -11.53 -21.38 9.78
C LEU A 28 -10.66 -22.24 8.85
N LEU A 29 -9.39 -21.88 8.64
CA LEU A 29 -8.46 -22.68 7.84
C LEU A 29 -7.90 -23.91 8.58
N ALA A 30 -7.94 -23.92 9.92
CA ALA A 30 -7.31 -24.97 10.73
C ALA A 30 -8.17 -26.23 10.92
N LEU A 31 -9.49 -26.18 10.69
CA LEU A 31 -10.39 -27.32 10.90
C LEU A 31 -10.77 -28.11 9.63
N GLY A 32 -10.31 -27.70 8.44
CA GLY A 32 -10.75 -28.27 7.16
C GLY A 32 -9.86 -29.37 6.55
N GLN A 33 -8.70 -29.68 7.12
CA GLN A 33 -7.72 -30.57 6.49
C GLN A 33 -7.72 -31.97 7.13
N GLN A 34 -8.76 -32.75 6.85
CA GLN A 34 -8.69 -34.21 6.89
C GLN A 34 -8.69 -34.73 5.46
N ALA A 35 -7.50 -35.14 5.03
CA ALA A 35 -7.28 -35.90 3.81
C ALA A 35 -8.07 -37.23 3.82
N PRO A 36 -8.20 -37.86 2.64
CA PRO A 36 -7.37 -39.04 2.48
C PRO A 36 -6.53 -39.02 1.21
N ALA A 37 -5.34 -39.57 1.38
CA ALA A 37 -4.32 -39.78 0.37
C ALA A 37 -4.73 -40.82 -0.67
N ALA A 38 -4.41 -40.54 -1.94
CA ALA A 38 -4.00 -41.54 -2.94
C ALA A 38 -3.56 -40.86 -4.24
N ALA A 39 -2.24 -40.68 -4.46
CA ALA A 39 -1.56 -41.01 -5.72
C ALA A 39 -0.06 -40.63 -5.64
N ALA A 40 0.76 -41.56 -6.14
CA ALA A 40 2.20 -41.68 -6.05
C ALA A 40 2.99 -40.63 -6.90
N PRO A 41 4.33 -40.56 -6.78
CA PRO A 41 5.15 -39.40 -7.10
C PRO A 41 5.62 -39.40 -8.57
N GLY A 42 5.46 -38.26 -9.23
CA GLY A 42 5.98 -38.02 -10.57
C GLY A 42 7.14 -37.02 -10.55
N SER A 43 8.36 -37.55 -10.69
CA SER A 43 9.55 -36.77 -11.04
C SER A 43 9.33 -36.05 -12.38
N GLY A 44 9.07 -34.74 -12.34
CA GLY A 44 8.85 -33.90 -13.51
C GLY A 44 9.88 -32.78 -13.59
N ARG A 45 11.12 -33.16 -13.88
CA ARG A 45 12.21 -32.27 -14.30
C ARG A 45 11.67 -31.23 -15.29
N TRP A 46 11.78 -29.94 -14.95
CA TRP A 46 11.54 -28.83 -15.88
C TRP A 46 12.29 -29.10 -17.19
N LYS A 47 11.55 -29.18 -18.29
CA LYS A 47 12.10 -29.33 -19.64
C LYS A 47 12.04 -27.95 -20.30
N PRO A 48 13.17 -27.33 -20.68
CA PRO A 48 13.13 -26.06 -21.37
C PRO A 48 12.48 -26.23 -22.74
N ALA A 49 11.75 -25.19 -23.14
CA ALA A 49 10.95 -25.10 -24.34
C ALA A 49 11.74 -25.50 -25.60
N GLY A 50 11.02 -26.15 -26.51
CA GLY A 50 11.55 -26.73 -27.74
C GLY A 50 12.30 -25.73 -28.61
N SER A 51 13.42 -26.21 -29.13
CA SER A 51 14.14 -25.69 -30.27
C SER A 51 13.24 -25.72 -31.51
N GLY A 52 12.74 -24.55 -31.89
CA GLY A 52 12.20 -24.24 -33.23
C GLY A 52 13.08 -23.15 -33.88
N PRO A 53 13.16 -23.09 -35.22
CA PRO A 53 14.17 -22.32 -35.92
C PRO A 53 14.00 -20.81 -35.72
N ALA A 54 15.14 -20.13 -35.65
CA ALA A 54 15.28 -18.68 -35.47
C ALA A 54 14.40 -17.87 -36.43
N GLY A 55 13.53 -17.02 -35.87
CA GLY A 55 12.74 -16.07 -36.62
C GLY A 55 12.17 -14.99 -35.71
N GLN A 56 12.82 -13.82 -35.72
CA GLN A 56 12.42 -12.53 -35.14
C GLN A 56 12.11 -12.51 -33.64
N ALA A 57 12.82 -11.64 -32.91
CA ALA A 57 12.50 -11.25 -31.55
C ALA A 57 11.14 -10.51 -31.54
N GLY A 58 10.05 -11.29 -31.60
CA GLY A 58 8.71 -10.81 -31.37
C GLY A 58 8.55 -10.56 -29.88
N GLU A 59 8.01 -9.39 -29.53
CA GLU A 59 7.58 -9.14 -28.16
C GLU A 59 6.72 -10.30 -27.64
N PRO A 60 6.87 -10.67 -26.36
CA PRO A 60 6.01 -11.68 -25.78
C PRO A 60 4.55 -11.22 -25.90
N VAL A 61 3.76 -11.95 -26.67
CA VAL A 61 2.33 -11.67 -26.80
C VAL A 61 1.67 -11.96 -25.45
N LEU A 62 1.36 -10.90 -24.72
CA LEU A 62 0.74 -11.00 -23.40
C LEU A 62 -0.69 -11.53 -23.49
N SER A 63 -1.03 -12.43 -22.57
CA SER A 63 -2.39 -12.93 -22.42
C SER A 63 -3.35 -11.78 -22.10
N PRO A 64 -4.66 -11.91 -22.42
CA PRO A 64 -5.66 -10.90 -22.05
C PRO A 64 -5.67 -10.56 -20.55
N GLU A 65 -5.43 -11.57 -19.71
CA GLU A 65 -5.34 -11.43 -18.25
C GLU A 65 -4.09 -10.66 -17.84
N GLN A 66 -2.93 -10.98 -18.42
CA GLN A 66 -1.68 -10.27 -18.14
C GLN A 66 -1.82 -8.79 -18.46
N ARG A 67 -2.38 -8.48 -19.64
CA ARG A 67 -2.69 -7.10 -20.04
C ARG A 67 -3.66 -6.41 -19.08
N LEU A 68 -4.58 -7.15 -18.47
CA LEU A 68 -5.51 -6.60 -17.50
C LEU A 68 -4.81 -6.27 -16.18
N VAL A 69 -3.93 -7.14 -15.69
CA VAL A 69 -3.12 -6.90 -14.48
C VAL A 69 -2.19 -5.70 -14.68
N GLU A 70 -1.46 -5.66 -15.80
CA GLU A 70 -0.58 -4.55 -16.14
C GLU A 70 -1.32 -3.22 -16.21
N ARG A 71 -2.49 -3.17 -16.87
CA ARG A 71 -3.29 -1.94 -16.93
C ARG A 71 -3.70 -1.43 -15.54
N ASN A 72 -3.97 -2.32 -14.59
CA ASN A 72 -4.33 -1.90 -13.23
C ASN A 72 -3.10 -1.38 -12.47
N ASN A 73 -1.95 -2.03 -12.61
CA ASN A 73 -0.69 -1.58 -12.02
C ASN A 73 -0.22 -0.25 -12.59
N GLU A 74 -0.28 -0.06 -13.91
CA GLU A 74 0.04 1.21 -14.55
C GLU A 74 -0.95 2.32 -14.15
N ALA A 75 -2.23 2.00 -13.98
CA ALA A 75 -3.20 2.96 -13.47
C ALA A 75 -2.88 3.41 -12.03
N LEU A 76 -2.44 2.49 -11.15
CA LEU A 76 -1.99 2.82 -9.79
C LEU A 76 -0.74 3.71 -9.83
N LYS A 77 0.29 3.30 -10.57
CA LYS A 77 1.54 4.07 -10.73
C LYS A 77 1.26 5.48 -11.23
N SER A 78 0.39 5.59 -12.25
CA SER A 78 -0.03 6.87 -12.80
C SER A 78 -0.82 7.72 -11.79
N ALA A 79 -1.67 7.11 -10.97
CA ALA A 79 -2.41 7.83 -9.93
C ALA A 79 -1.47 8.40 -8.85
N ILE A 80 -0.55 7.58 -8.35
CA ILE A 80 0.46 8.00 -7.38
C ILE A 80 1.34 9.11 -7.96
N GLY A 81 1.87 8.95 -9.17
CA GLY A 81 2.73 9.96 -9.79
C GLY A 81 2.03 11.30 -10.09
N ARG A 82 0.70 11.29 -10.29
CA ARG A 82 -0.08 12.53 -10.38
C ARG A 82 -0.33 13.17 -9.02
N ALA A 83 -0.54 12.37 -7.98
CA ALA A 83 -0.84 12.86 -6.65
C ALA A 83 0.41 13.36 -5.91
N PHE A 84 1.55 12.73 -6.16
CA PHE A 84 2.85 12.99 -5.56
C PHE A 84 3.89 13.16 -6.67
N PRO A 85 4.00 14.36 -7.26
CA PRO A 85 4.95 14.65 -8.31
C PRO A 85 6.41 14.64 -7.80
N ALA A 86 7.37 14.67 -8.71
CA ALA A 86 8.80 14.52 -8.41
C ALA A 86 9.38 15.63 -7.50
N ASP A 87 8.71 16.78 -7.41
CA ASP A 87 9.00 17.90 -6.53
C ASP A 87 8.38 17.76 -5.12
N THR A 88 7.66 16.66 -4.84
CA THR A 88 7.22 16.33 -3.48
C THR A 88 8.44 16.26 -2.56
N ALA A 89 8.37 16.98 -1.43
CA ALA A 89 9.49 17.13 -0.50
C ALA A 89 10.07 15.78 -0.08
N ALA A 90 11.40 15.70 -0.01
CA ALA A 90 12.14 14.44 0.14
C ALA A 90 11.78 13.71 1.44
N GLU A 91 11.45 14.44 2.50
CA GLU A 91 10.99 13.92 3.78
C GLU A 91 9.68 13.13 3.70
N TYR A 92 8.84 13.38 2.69
CA TYR A 92 7.56 12.70 2.50
C TYR A 92 7.64 11.53 1.51
N GLN A 93 8.73 11.40 0.75
CA GLN A 93 8.94 10.31 -0.21
C GLN A 93 8.80 8.90 0.41
N PRO A 94 9.28 8.62 1.65
CA PRO A 94 9.06 7.32 2.28
C PRO A 94 7.58 6.98 2.48
N LEU A 95 6.74 7.96 2.84
CA LEU A 95 5.30 7.76 3.04
C LEU A 95 4.58 7.46 1.71
N VAL A 96 4.96 8.18 0.65
CA VAL A 96 4.44 7.94 -0.70
C VAL A 96 4.83 6.55 -1.20
N LEU A 97 6.08 6.14 -0.99
CA LEU A 97 6.55 4.82 -1.38
C LEU A 97 5.85 3.70 -0.59
N GLU A 98 5.67 3.87 0.71
CA GLU A 98 4.93 2.92 1.55
C GLU A 98 3.49 2.74 1.04
N LEU A 99 2.80 3.85 0.74
CA LEU A 99 1.46 3.81 0.18
C LEU A 99 1.44 3.07 -1.17
N TYR A 100 2.38 3.37 -2.06
CA TYR A 100 2.49 2.70 -3.35
C TYR A 100 2.68 1.20 -3.20
N VAL A 101 3.65 0.76 -2.38
CA VAL A 101 3.96 -0.66 -2.17
C VAL A 101 2.78 -1.39 -1.55
N ARG A 102 2.09 -0.79 -0.57
CA ARG A 102 0.88 -1.37 0.02
C ARG A 102 -0.21 -1.57 -1.03
N CYS A 103 -0.50 -0.53 -1.81
CA CYS A 103 -1.50 -0.59 -2.86
C CYS A 103 -1.16 -1.59 -3.97
N GLN A 104 0.12 -1.69 -4.32
CA GLN A 104 0.60 -2.66 -5.29
C GLN A 104 0.42 -4.09 -4.77
N ALA A 105 0.79 -4.36 -3.52
CA ALA A 105 0.64 -5.67 -2.91
C ALA A 105 -0.83 -6.16 -2.88
N GLU A 106 -1.78 -5.25 -2.63
CA GLU A 106 -3.21 -5.58 -2.69
C GLU A 106 -3.67 -5.94 -4.12
N LEU A 107 -3.17 -5.24 -5.15
CA LEU A 107 -3.47 -5.57 -6.54
C LEU A 107 -2.81 -6.86 -6.99
N ASP A 108 -1.59 -7.12 -6.53
CA ASP A 108 -0.88 -8.37 -6.78
C ASP A 108 -1.59 -9.54 -6.10
N GLY A 109 -2.13 -9.34 -4.89
CA GLY A 109 -3.00 -10.33 -4.23
C GLY A 109 -4.26 -10.66 -5.04
N CYS A 110 -4.90 -9.67 -5.66
CA CYS A 110 -6.00 -9.91 -6.60
C CYS A 110 -5.50 -10.71 -7.83
N ALA A 111 -4.32 -10.39 -8.37
CA ALA A 111 -3.74 -11.10 -9.51
C ALA A 111 -3.40 -12.56 -9.18
N GLU A 112 -2.87 -12.84 -7.98
CA GLU A 112 -2.63 -14.21 -7.51
C GLU A 112 -3.93 -15.03 -7.46
N LEU A 113 -5.05 -14.43 -7.02
CA LEU A 113 -6.35 -15.07 -7.11
C LEU A 113 -6.73 -15.40 -8.56
N LEU A 114 -6.49 -14.48 -9.50
CA LEU A 114 -6.73 -14.71 -10.92
C LEU A 114 -5.90 -15.86 -11.45
N TRP A 115 -4.62 -15.93 -11.10
CA TRP A 115 -3.70 -16.98 -11.54
C TRP A 115 -4.03 -18.34 -10.95
N ALA A 116 -4.47 -18.37 -9.69
CA ALA A 116 -4.84 -19.61 -9.01
C ALA A 116 -6.19 -20.18 -9.50
N THR A 117 -7.14 -19.33 -9.89
CA THR A 117 -8.54 -19.75 -10.11
C THR A 117 -9.05 -19.55 -11.54
N GLY A 118 -8.41 -18.69 -12.34
CA GLY A 118 -8.91 -18.27 -13.65
C GLY A 118 -10.17 -17.39 -13.60
N LEU A 119 -10.60 -16.96 -12.41
CA LEU A 119 -11.85 -16.23 -12.19
C LEU A 119 -11.69 -14.73 -12.50
N GLN A 120 -11.89 -14.37 -13.78
CA GLN A 120 -11.72 -12.98 -14.23
C GLN A 120 -12.70 -11.98 -13.61
N ARG A 121 -13.94 -12.40 -13.31
CA ARG A 121 -14.96 -11.48 -12.78
C ARG A 121 -14.61 -11.06 -11.35
N GLU A 122 -14.20 -12.03 -10.56
CA GLU A 122 -13.77 -11.92 -9.17
C GLU A 122 -12.51 -11.06 -9.09
N TYR A 123 -11.54 -11.30 -9.98
CA TYR A 123 -10.38 -10.43 -10.15
C TYR A 123 -10.79 -8.97 -10.42
N ARG A 124 -11.69 -8.72 -11.39
CA ARG A 124 -12.10 -7.35 -11.74
C ARG A 124 -12.77 -6.65 -10.57
N LEU A 125 -13.59 -7.38 -9.81
CA LEU A 125 -14.23 -6.84 -8.60
C LEU A 125 -13.16 -6.48 -7.56
N CYS A 126 -12.27 -7.42 -7.23
CA CYS A 126 -11.16 -7.22 -6.30
C CYS A 126 -10.31 -6.00 -6.70
N ALA A 127 -9.80 -5.98 -7.93
CA ALA A 127 -8.96 -4.89 -8.42
C ALA A 127 -9.67 -3.54 -8.41
N THR A 128 -10.97 -3.49 -8.74
CA THR A 128 -11.75 -2.25 -8.71
C THR A 128 -11.91 -1.73 -7.29
N THR A 129 -12.26 -2.60 -6.34
CA THR A 129 -12.39 -2.25 -4.92
C THR A 129 -11.06 -1.76 -4.36
N GLN A 130 -9.96 -2.48 -4.62
CA GLN A 130 -8.64 -2.07 -4.13
C GLN A 130 -8.19 -0.74 -4.72
N ARG A 131 -8.48 -0.48 -6.00
CA ARG A 131 -8.21 0.83 -6.62
C ARG A 131 -8.98 1.97 -5.99
N GLN A 132 -10.22 1.75 -5.57
CA GLN A 132 -11.02 2.76 -4.86
C GLN A 132 -10.45 3.05 -3.47
N ILE A 133 -10.08 2.00 -2.72
CA ILE A 133 -9.44 2.13 -1.41
C ILE A 133 -8.11 2.90 -1.55
N CYS A 134 -7.29 2.53 -2.52
CA CYS A 134 -6.03 3.22 -2.79
C CYS A 134 -6.23 4.68 -3.20
N ALA A 135 -7.24 4.99 -4.01
CA ALA A 135 -7.56 6.37 -4.36
C ALA A 135 -7.94 7.20 -3.13
N GLN A 136 -8.68 6.62 -2.19
CA GLN A 136 -9.01 7.29 -0.93
C GLN A 136 -7.74 7.53 -0.08
N GLN A 137 -6.90 6.51 0.09
CA GLN A 137 -5.66 6.63 0.87
C GLN A 137 -4.69 7.66 0.28
N ILE A 138 -4.67 7.80 -1.05
CA ILE A 138 -3.93 8.87 -1.73
C ILE A 138 -4.45 10.24 -1.32
N GLN A 139 -5.76 10.44 -1.34
CA GLN A 139 -6.38 11.72 -0.96
C GLN A 139 -6.15 12.05 0.52
N GLU A 140 -6.24 11.05 1.39
CA GLU A 140 -5.96 11.20 2.82
C GLU A 140 -4.51 11.65 3.06
N LEU A 141 -3.54 10.98 2.44
CA LEU A 141 -2.13 11.38 2.57
C LEU A 141 -1.88 12.77 1.98
N GLN A 142 -2.48 13.13 0.84
CA GLN A 142 -2.38 14.49 0.30
C GLN A 142 -2.91 15.55 1.28
N ALA A 143 -4.05 15.28 1.93
CA ALA A 143 -4.63 16.19 2.91
C ALA A 143 -3.74 16.33 4.16
N GLU A 144 -3.18 15.22 4.65
CA GLU A 144 -2.25 15.24 5.79
C GLU A 144 -0.98 16.05 5.49
N LEU A 145 -0.38 15.83 4.31
CA LEU A 145 0.82 16.57 3.91
C LEU A 145 0.54 18.06 3.73
N ALA A 146 -0.62 18.42 3.17
CA ALA A 146 -1.04 19.82 3.07
C ALA A 146 -1.20 20.47 4.45
N ALA A 147 -1.83 19.78 5.41
CA ALA A 147 -2.02 20.28 6.77
C ALA A 147 -0.69 20.47 7.52
N ILE A 148 0.26 19.53 7.37
CA ILE A 148 1.60 19.65 7.97
C ILE A 148 2.35 20.84 7.36
N THR A 149 2.28 20.99 6.04
CA THR A 149 2.94 22.08 5.33
C THR A 149 2.34 23.43 5.72
N GLU A 150 1.03 23.53 5.85
CA GLU A 150 0.35 24.74 6.31
C GLU A 150 0.76 25.10 7.74
N ALA A 151 0.75 24.13 8.66
CA ALA A 151 1.17 24.34 10.05
C ALA A 151 2.65 24.78 10.14
N ALA A 152 3.52 24.25 9.29
CA ALA A 152 4.93 24.63 9.25
C ALA A 152 5.17 26.06 8.72
N ASN A 153 4.23 26.58 7.91
CA ASN A 153 4.31 27.93 7.33
C ASN A 153 3.58 29.00 8.16
N GLN A 154 2.92 28.62 9.26
CA GLN A 154 2.30 29.61 10.14
C GLN A 154 3.39 30.47 10.81
N PRO A 155 3.26 31.81 10.80
CA PRO A 155 4.18 32.66 11.53
C PRO A 155 4.15 32.27 13.02
N PRO A 156 5.29 32.34 13.73
CA PRO A 156 5.27 32.19 15.17
C PRO A 156 4.25 33.17 15.73
N VAL A 157 3.35 32.68 16.60
CA VAL A 157 2.37 33.52 17.28
C VAL A 157 3.14 34.62 18.01
N GLU A 158 3.09 35.84 17.49
CA GLU A 158 3.60 37.02 18.18
C GLU A 158 2.67 37.26 19.37
N LEU A 159 3.11 36.84 20.55
CA LEU A 159 2.41 37.12 21.80
C LEU A 159 2.38 38.63 22.01
N SER A 160 1.22 39.15 22.40
CA SER A 160 1.16 40.54 22.85
C SER A 160 2.03 40.70 24.11
N PRO A 161 2.57 41.91 24.39
CA PRO A 161 3.40 42.15 25.57
C PRO A 161 2.69 41.82 26.89
N GLU A 162 1.34 41.87 26.89
CA GLU A 162 0.51 41.48 28.02
C GLU A 162 0.50 39.96 28.24
N GLU A 163 0.47 39.17 27.16
CA GLU A 163 0.50 37.71 27.21
C GLU A 163 1.89 37.18 27.60
N GLU A 164 2.97 37.84 27.17
CA GLU A 164 4.33 37.54 27.63
C GLU A 164 4.49 37.78 29.14
N ALA A 165 3.89 38.86 29.67
CA ALA A 165 3.90 39.14 31.10
C ALA A 165 3.12 38.09 31.91
N ILE A 166 1.99 37.61 31.40
CA ILE A 166 1.20 36.54 32.03
C ILE A 166 1.97 35.21 32.02
N LEU A 167 2.61 34.86 30.92
CA LEU A 167 3.46 33.66 30.82
C LEU A 167 4.68 33.74 31.75
N ALA A 168 5.29 34.91 31.91
CA ALA A 168 6.40 35.13 32.84
C ALA A 168 5.98 35.04 34.31
N LEU A 169 4.72 35.39 34.63
CA LEU A 169 4.12 35.24 35.96
C LEU A 169 3.75 33.79 36.29
N LEU A 170 3.34 33.00 35.29
CA LEU A 170 2.97 31.59 35.45
C LEU A 170 4.17 30.63 35.44
N GLY A 171 5.33 31.07 34.98
CA GLY A 171 6.58 30.29 34.94
C GLY A 171 7.45 30.36 36.21
N GLN A 172 6.99 31.06 37.26
CA GLN A 172 7.60 31.12 38.60
C GLN A 172 6.83 30.25 39.59
#